data_AF-A0AA43CAR9-F1
#
_entry.id   AF-A0AA43CAR9-F1
#
_cell.length_a   1.000
_cell.length_b   1.000
_cell.length_c   1.000
_cell.angle_alpha   90.00
_cell.angle_beta   90.00
_cell.angle_gamma   90.00
#
_symmetry.space_group_name_H-M   'P 1'
#
loop_
_entity.id
_entity.type
_entity.pdbx_description
1 polymer ?
#
loop_
_entity_poly.entity_id
_entity_poly.type
_entity_poly.pdbx_seq_one_letter_code
_entity_poly.pdbx_strand_id
1 'polypeptide(L)'
;MKNKNGCDVHGAPHKGANRTLLVLMGAALFLMVWQVWVNGPTAQALKSKLAGESFFVIFGYEIWDMIVSTDGLAFQITEVFPYFMVGVFFAGYIRTYKLTQKMQRYLNRYGKASILLGATIGMFTPLCACGTLTTAISLIFMSMPLAPIMALLVTSPLMSPSAYLITYNYLGPEWTVIKTLASFILGISAGFLTHYLRNKGFQTKEVLIEGAIARGDFHDEHYPDEKFKCDCKEKFGNRVAAKTNNMFVIFLAKSTEMFLMVGKYVLVGVVIGVIVQRYVPQDWISKLFGQEGVFSIVWITFGSIPIFLHQLSTPGVLYNIKGTLDSTLNGGAALAFLIGGPVTAMPTMIMFWAVFKKRVFALYMFICVVGTIIIAYSFQALIFTPYVDTGNALLRGVGSVSGGRGAIIDKGPEAEHVKIVMDPQQKSLLATYYNPNAGIGGVVFDAGGAKFMEDGAGKFDNEKYIRNAAAWIEDQSFSMSSSRKILVYILSNEPGKPHNSFSSKVLDSLMKKDDFSVSVTSRRETPEISEDLLLQYSQIWIFSGMDKSSGTFLSDNEVEIITQINQFGSGLLIGIGQQGDSAEGLADINRLAKEFGVTFSGSVENSDELRVSKFVDTFRIVPEIMGKWYKLIN
;
A
#
# COMPACT_ATOMS: atom_id res chain seq x y z
N MET A 1 53.41 1.33 -30.85
CA MET A 1 53.60 1.22 -29.39
C MET A 1 52.30 0.73 -28.76
N LYS A 2 52.25 -0.51 -28.26
CA LYS A 2 51.10 -1.03 -27.50
C LYS A 2 50.96 -0.24 -26.20
N ASN A 3 49.76 0.25 -25.92
CA ASN A 3 49.45 1.02 -24.72
C ASN A 3 49.75 0.16 -23.47
N LYS A 4 50.82 0.47 -22.74
CA LYS A 4 51.35 -0.35 -21.62
C LYS A 4 50.48 -0.34 -20.35
N ASN A 5 49.30 0.31 -20.39
CA ASN A 5 48.38 0.40 -19.25
C ASN A 5 47.05 -0.33 -19.47
N GLY A 6 46.85 -1.02 -20.59
CA GLY A 6 45.61 -1.75 -20.84
C GLY A 6 45.57 -3.07 -20.07
N CYS A 7 44.84 -3.12 -18.96
CA CYS A 7 44.47 -4.38 -18.34
C CYS A 7 43.47 -5.10 -19.28
N ASP A 8 43.74 -6.35 -19.69
CA ASP A 8 42.83 -7.17 -20.52
C ASP A 8 41.42 -7.33 -19.93
N VAL A 9 41.33 -7.08 -18.62
CA VAL A 9 40.11 -7.07 -17.84
C VAL A 9 39.23 -5.86 -18.19
N HIS A 10 39.81 -4.67 -18.42
CA HIS A 10 39.11 -3.41 -18.68
C HIS A 10 38.77 -3.23 -20.17
N GLY A 11 37.88 -4.08 -20.69
CA GLY A 11 37.33 -3.94 -22.04
C GLY A 11 36.57 -2.63 -22.27
N ALA A 12 36.36 -2.26 -23.55
CA ALA A 12 35.68 -1.03 -23.95
C ALA A 12 34.23 -0.94 -23.42
N PRO A 13 33.75 0.26 -23.06
CA PRO A 13 32.40 0.44 -22.51
C PRO A 13 31.31 -0.02 -23.48
N HIS A 14 30.31 -0.74 -22.95
CA HIS A 14 29.22 -1.31 -23.74
C HIS A 14 28.26 -0.22 -24.24
N LYS A 15 28.26 0.04 -25.55
CA LYS A 15 27.42 1.06 -26.21
C LYS A 15 25.91 0.78 -26.16
N GLY A 16 25.50 -0.47 -25.93
CA GLY A 16 24.08 -0.88 -25.99
C GLY A 16 23.21 -0.41 -24.83
N ALA A 17 23.74 -0.39 -23.60
CA ALA A 17 22.97 0.02 -22.42
C ALA A 17 22.67 1.53 -22.43
N ASN A 18 23.66 2.35 -22.81
CA ASN A 18 23.49 3.79 -22.95
C ASN A 18 22.49 4.17 -24.05
N ARG A 19 22.45 3.42 -25.17
CA ARG A 19 21.46 3.65 -26.24
C ARG A 19 20.04 3.40 -25.77
N THR A 20 19.81 2.30 -25.06
CA THR A 20 18.46 1.95 -24.56
C THR A 20 17.97 2.98 -23.53
N LEU A 21 18.87 3.44 -22.66
CA LEU A 21 18.59 4.50 -21.68
C LEU A 21 18.24 5.84 -22.37
N LEU A 22 19.01 6.24 -23.39
CA LEU A 22 18.75 7.46 -24.16
C LEU A 22 17.41 7.40 -24.89
N VAL A 23 17.03 6.24 -25.44
CA VAL A 23 15.72 6.06 -26.09
C VAL A 23 14.58 6.24 -25.09
N LEU A 24 14.70 5.72 -23.88
CA LEU A 24 13.68 5.85 -22.84
C LEU A 24 13.57 7.29 -22.31
N MET A 25 14.70 7.96 -22.08
CA MET A 25 14.71 9.38 -21.74
C MET A 25 14.08 10.22 -22.85
N GLY A 26 14.36 9.90 -24.11
CA GLY A 26 13.74 10.53 -25.27
C GLY A 26 12.23 10.29 -25.33
N ALA A 27 11.76 9.07 -25.07
CA ALA A 27 10.34 8.74 -25.02
C ALA A 27 9.61 9.46 -23.87
N ALA A 28 10.23 9.54 -22.69
CA ALA A 28 9.68 10.26 -21.54
C ALA A 28 9.59 11.78 -21.80
N LEU A 29 10.64 12.37 -22.39
CA LEU A 29 10.62 13.77 -22.84
C LEU A 29 9.56 14.01 -23.91
N PHE A 30 9.42 13.08 -24.87
CA PHE A 30 8.40 13.18 -25.91
C PHE A 30 6.98 13.14 -25.33
N LEU A 31 6.70 12.22 -24.39
CA LEU A 31 5.42 12.15 -23.70
C LEU A 31 5.12 13.45 -22.93
N MET A 32 6.12 14.02 -22.27
CA MET A 32 5.99 15.28 -21.55
C MET A 32 5.66 16.44 -22.50
N VAL A 33 6.42 16.57 -23.60
CA VAL A 33 6.19 17.59 -24.63
C VAL A 33 4.81 17.42 -25.25
N TRP A 34 4.42 16.18 -25.57
CA TRP A 34 3.11 15.85 -26.12
C TRP A 34 1.98 16.24 -25.16
N GLN A 35 2.09 15.89 -23.88
CA GLN A 35 1.07 16.20 -22.88
C GLN A 35 0.88 17.70 -22.72
N VAL A 36 1.99 18.46 -22.56
CA VAL A 36 1.92 19.92 -22.40
C VAL A 36 1.37 20.58 -23.66
N TRP A 37 1.69 20.04 -24.84
CA TRP A 37 1.21 20.57 -26.12
C TRP A 37 -0.28 20.29 -26.36
N VAL A 38 -0.78 19.10 -26.02
CA VAL A 38 -2.17 18.69 -26.27
C VAL A 38 -3.12 19.09 -25.14
N ASN A 39 -2.72 18.90 -23.88
CA ASN A 39 -3.59 19.03 -22.71
C ASN A 39 -3.29 20.27 -21.84
N GLY A 40 -2.21 21.01 -22.13
CA GLY A 40 -1.77 22.16 -21.33
C GLY A 40 -1.09 21.75 -20.00
N PRO A 41 -0.91 22.68 -19.04
CA PRO A 41 -0.29 22.37 -17.76
C PRO A 41 -1.16 21.41 -16.93
N THR A 42 -0.49 20.46 -16.29
CA THR A 42 -1.05 19.36 -15.50
C THR A 42 -1.62 19.85 -14.18
N ALA A 43 -0.96 20.83 -13.56
CA ALA A 43 -1.40 21.40 -12.30
C ALA A 43 -2.56 22.40 -12.50
N GLN A 44 -3.69 22.15 -11.83
CA GLN A 44 -4.88 23.00 -11.91
C GLN A 44 -4.58 24.46 -11.50
N ALA A 45 -3.65 24.65 -10.55
CA ALA A 45 -3.16 25.97 -10.11
C ALA A 45 -2.34 26.72 -11.18
N LEU A 46 -1.67 26.01 -12.10
CA LEU A 46 -0.97 26.63 -13.23
C LEU A 46 -1.94 26.97 -14.36
N LYS A 47 -3.03 26.22 -14.51
CA LYS A 47 -3.98 26.34 -15.63
C LYS A 47 -4.67 27.71 -15.68
N SER A 48 -5.02 28.28 -14.52
CA SER A 48 -5.59 29.63 -14.43
C SER A 48 -4.55 30.75 -14.50
N LYS A 49 -3.32 30.51 -14.01
CA LYS A 49 -2.22 31.49 -14.00
C LYS A 49 -1.52 31.65 -15.35
N LEU A 50 -1.48 30.61 -16.18
CA LEU A 50 -0.76 30.58 -17.46
C LEU A 50 -1.68 30.53 -18.68
N ALA A 51 -2.95 30.91 -18.53
CA ALA A 51 -3.88 30.99 -19.64
C ALA A 51 -3.44 32.08 -20.64
N GLY A 52 -3.06 31.68 -21.86
CA GLY A 52 -2.63 32.57 -22.94
C GLY A 52 -1.12 32.77 -23.10
N GLU A 53 -0.31 32.13 -22.26
CA GLU A 53 1.16 32.16 -22.35
C GLU A 53 1.70 31.24 -23.46
N SER A 54 2.91 31.52 -23.94
CA SER A 54 3.55 30.71 -24.98
C SER A 54 3.89 29.29 -24.49
N PHE A 55 3.89 28.30 -25.40
CA PHE A 55 4.21 26.91 -25.08
C PHE A 55 5.51 26.75 -24.26
N PHE A 56 6.56 27.51 -24.60
CA PHE A 56 7.85 27.43 -23.91
C PHE A 56 7.79 27.90 -22.45
N VAL A 57 6.95 28.89 -22.16
CA VAL A 57 6.72 29.39 -20.80
C VAL A 57 5.94 28.34 -20.00
N ILE A 58 4.86 27.80 -20.56
CA ILE A 58 4.08 26.72 -19.95
C ILE A 58 4.95 25.49 -19.67
N PHE A 59 5.74 25.06 -20.65
CA PHE A 59 6.65 23.93 -20.53
C PHE A 59 7.75 24.17 -19.49
N GLY A 60 8.30 25.38 -19.42
CA GLY A 60 9.29 25.76 -18.41
C GLY A 60 8.72 25.70 -16.99
N TYR A 61 7.51 26.21 -16.79
CA TYR A 61 6.82 26.11 -15.50
C TYR A 61 6.42 24.68 -15.13
N GLU A 62 6.02 23.84 -16.10
CA GLU A 62 5.78 22.42 -15.85
C GLU A 62 7.05 21.66 -15.46
N ILE A 63 8.19 21.95 -16.09
CA ILE A 63 9.48 21.38 -15.67
C ILE A 63 9.83 21.84 -14.25
N TRP A 64 9.66 23.13 -13.96
CA TRP A 64 9.97 23.68 -12.63
C TRP A 64 9.09 23.05 -11.55
N ASP A 65 7.79 22.96 -11.80
CA ASP A 65 6.85 22.32 -10.89
C ASP A 65 7.14 20.83 -10.74
N MET A 66 7.47 20.11 -11.82
CA MET A 66 7.91 18.72 -11.74
C MET A 66 9.16 18.52 -10.88
N ILE A 67 10.07 19.51 -10.84
CA ILE A 67 11.29 19.43 -10.03
C ILE A 67 11.02 19.78 -8.56
N VAL A 68 10.25 20.85 -8.30
CA VAL A 68 10.18 21.51 -6.98
C VAL A 68 8.89 21.19 -6.21
N SER A 69 7.85 20.67 -6.86
CA SER A 69 6.58 20.33 -6.21
C SER A 69 6.76 19.33 -5.07
N THR A 70 5.76 19.28 -4.17
CA THR A 70 5.70 18.35 -3.03
C THR A 70 5.74 16.89 -3.46
N ASP A 71 5.31 16.56 -4.68
CA ASP A 71 5.40 15.23 -5.28
C ASP A 71 6.48 15.14 -6.39
N GLY A 72 7.31 16.18 -6.50
CA GLY A 72 8.28 16.37 -7.56
C GLY A 72 9.61 15.64 -7.34
N LEU A 73 10.53 15.83 -8.28
CA LEU A 73 11.84 15.17 -8.31
C LEU A 73 12.66 15.43 -7.03
N ALA A 74 12.68 16.68 -6.55
CA ALA A 74 13.47 17.04 -5.36
C ALA A 74 12.98 16.28 -4.12
N PHE A 75 11.67 16.18 -3.93
CA PHE A 75 11.07 15.45 -2.82
C PHE A 75 11.35 13.94 -2.91
N GLN A 76 11.18 13.33 -4.08
CA GLN A 76 11.49 11.90 -4.25
C GLN A 76 12.98 11.60 -4.05
N ILE A 77 13.87 12.50 -4.49
CA ILE A 77 15.31 12.34 -4.26
C ILE A 77 15.61 12.46 -2.77
N THR A 78 15.08 13.46 -2.06
CA THR A 78 15.34 13.61 -0.61
C THR A 78 14.78 12.45 0.20
N GLU A 79 13.66 11.87 -0.23
CA GLU A 79 13.07 10.68 0.42
C GLU A 79 13.88 9.41 0.14
N VAL A 80 14.31 9.18 -1.11
CA VAL A 80 15.07 7.98 -1.51
C VAL A 80 16.53 8.05 -1.06
N PHE A 81 17.11 9.24 -0.95
CA PHE A 81 18.53 9.46 -0.69
C PHE A 81 19.05 8.82 0.61
N PRO A 82 18.38 8.94 1.78
CA PRO A 82 18.80 8.27 3.00
C PRO A 82 18.88 6.74 2.85
N TYR A 83 17.85 6.12 2.27
CA TYR A 83 17.83 4.68 2.04
C TYR A 83 18.91 4.24 1.04
N PHE A 84 19.10 5.03 -0.02
CA PHE A 84 20.17 4.81 -0.98
C PHE A 84 21.56 4.91 -0.33
N MET A 85 21.80 5.89 0.54
CA MET A 85 23.05 6.02 1.30
C MET A 85 23.31 4.82 2.19
N VAL A 86 22.30 4.36 2.94
CA VAL A 86 22.42 3.14 3.75
C VAL A 86 22.79 1.95 2.87
N GLY A 87 22.14 1.78 1.70
CA GLY A 87 22.46 0.71 0.76
C GLY A 87 23.89 0.81 0.18
N VAL A 88 24.34 2.01 -0.17
CA VAL A 88 25.70 2.27 -0.68
C VAL A 88 26.75 1.98 0.37
N PHE A 89 26.57 2.47 1.60
CA PHE A 89 27.46 2.18 2.71
C PHE A 89 27.44 0.69 3.04
N PHE A 90 26.27 0.05 3.09
CA PHE A 90 26.19 -1.39 3.33
C PHE A 90 26.93 -2.19 2.24
N ALA A 91 26.79 -1.82 0.97
CA ALA A 91 27.53 -2.43 -0.13
C ALA A 91 29.05 -2.20 -0.02
N GLY A 92 29.47 -0.99 0.34
CA GLY A 92 30.86 -0.65 0.61
C GLY A 92 31.43 -1.46 1.78
N TYR A 93 30.65 -1.65 2.85
CA TYR A 93 30.98 -2.46 4.01
C TYR A 93 31.17 -3.92 3.61
N ILE A 94 30.22 -4.50 2.88
CA ILE A 94 30.30 -5.87 2.35
C ILE A 94 31.59 -6.08 1.54
N ARG A 95 31.92 -5.14 0.65
CA ARG A 95 33.13 -5.19 -0.19
C ARG A 95 34.43 -4.96 0.58
N THR A 96 34.38 -4.21 1.68
CA THR A 96 35.55 -3.94 2.51
C THR A 96 35.88 -5.14 3.41
N TYR A 97 34.87 -5.72 4.04
CA TYR A 97 35.02 -6.83 4.99
C TYR A 97 34.87 -8.22 4.36
N LYS A 98 34.81 -8.29 3.03
CA LYS A 98 34.72 -9.54 2.26
C LYS A 98 33.51 -10.42 2.68
N LEU A 99 32.40 -9.81 3.12
CA LEU A 99 31.21 -10.56 3.56
C LEU A 99 30.62 -11.40 2.44
N THR A 100 30.72 -10.95 1.18
CA THR A 100 30.22 -11.69 0.01
C THR A 100 30.82 -13.10 -0.07
N GLN A 101 32.12 -13.24 0.24
CA GLN A 101 32.81 -14.54 0.28
C GLN A 101 32.37 -15.42 1.47
N LYS A 102 32.02 -14.80 2.61
CA LYS A 102 31.47 -15.53 3.77
C LYS A 102 30.04 -16.01 3.47
N MET A 103 29.19 -15.15 2.93
CA MET A 103 27.81 -15.49 2.53
C MET A 103 27.80 -16.60 1.47
N GLN A 104 28.69 -16.53 0.48
CA GLN A 104 28.86 -17.57 -0.53
C GLN A 104 29.15 -18.95 0.07
N ARG A 105 30.11 -19.05 1.02
CA ARG A 105 30.42 -20.32 1.71
C ARG A 105 29.22 -20.89 2.44
N TYR A 106 28.43 -20.04 3.11
CA TYR A 106 27.22 -20.48 3.79
C TYR A 106 26.16 -20.96 2.79
N LEU A 107 25.81 -20.17 1.78
CA LEU A 107 24.75 -20.53 0.85
C LEU A 107 25.13 -21.74 -0.05
N ASN A 108 26.39 -21.88 -0.48
CA ASN A 108 26.82 -23.08 -1.22
C ASN A 108 26.77 -24.36 -0.37
N ARG A 109 26.95 -24.25 0.95
CA ARG A 109 26.88 -25.40 1.88
C ARG A 109 25.46 -25.91 2.09
N TYR A 110 24.45 -25.05 1.97
CA TYR A 110 23.05 -25.38 2.28
C TYR A 110 22.24 -25.99 1.13
N GLY A 111 22.80 -26.20 -0.05
CA GLY A 111 22.12 -26.89 -1.15
C GLY A 111 20.77 -26.25 -1.49
N LYS A 112 19.65 -26.95 -1.31
CA LYS A 112 18.28 -26.43 -1.55
C LYS A 112 17.85 -25.37 -0.52
N ALA A 113 18.33 -25.45 0.72
CA ALA A 113 17.99 -24.46 1.77
C ALA A 113 18.58 -23.07 1.50
N SER A 114 19.52 -22.96 0.55
CA SER A 114 19.99 -21.66 0.04
C SER A 114 18.89 -20.82 -0.63
N ILE A 115 17.81 -21.44 -1.12
CA ILE A 115 16.64 -20.73 -1.68
C ILE A 115 15.91 -19.94 -0.60
N LEU A 116 15.65 -20.58 0.56
CA LEU A 116 15.03 -19.92 1.71
C LEU A 116 15.89 -18.78 2.21
N LEU A 117 17.20 -19.01 2.36
CA LEU A 117 18.16 -17.97 2.73
C LEU A 117 18.17 -16.82 1.72
N GLY A 118 18.10 -17.10 0.42
CA GLY A 118 18.03 -16.07 -0.62
C GLY A 118 16.79 -15.18 -0.50
N ALA A 119 15.62 -15.77 -0.30
CA ALA A 119 14.38 -15.03 -0.08
C ALA A 119 14.42 -14.21 1.22
N THR A 120 14.92 -14.78 2.32
CA THR A 120 15.05 -14.07 3.60
C THR A 120 16.02 -12.90 3.50
N ILE A 121 17.19 -13.10 2.88
CA ILE A 121 18.14 -12.02 2.63
C ILE A 121 17.46 -10.93 1.82
N GLY A 122 16.74 -11.27 0.76
CA GLY A 122 16.01 -10.32 -0.08
C GLY A 122 15.06 -9.44 0.72
N MET A 123 14.24 -10.04 1.60
CA MET A 123 13.26 -9.32 2.43
C MET A 123 13.89 -8.29 3.37
N PHE A 124 15.08 -8.57 3.90
CA PHE A 124 15.78 -7.66 4.82
C PHE A 124 16.76 -6.73 4.12
N THR A 125 16.91 -6.85 2.81
CA THR A 125 17.89 -6.07 2.06
C THR A 125 17.34 -4.65 1.84
N PRO A 126 18.02 -3.59 2.34
CA PRO A 126 17.58 -2.21 2.14
C PRO A 126 17.92 -1.69 0.73
N LEU A 127 18.19 -2.58 -0.23
CA LEU A 127 18.56 -2.21 -1.58
C LEU A 127 17.30 -2.01 -2.41
N CYS A 128 17.29 -0.96 -3.22
CA CYS A 128 16.30 -0.85 -4.29
C CYS A 128 16.46 -2.02 -5.28
N ALA A 129 15.48 -2.20 -6.17
CA ALA A 129 15.53 -3.22 -7.21
C ALA A 129 16.82 -3.16 -8.05
N CYS A 130 17.32 -1.95 -8.31
CA CYS A 130 18.60 -1.72 -8.99
C CYS A 130 19.80 -2.26 -8.21
N GLY A 131 19.87 -1.97 -6.90
CA GLY A 131 20.94 -2.48 -6.03
C GLY A 131 20.88 -4.00 -5.87
N THR A 132 19.68 -4.57 -5.84
CA THR A 132 19.49 -6.03 -5.75
C THR A 132 20.05 -6.72 -6.99
N LEU A 133 19.81 -6.19 -8.19
CA LEU A 133 20.37 -6.77 -9.41
C LEU A 133 21.90 -6.78 -9.39
N THR A 134 22.54 -5.69 -8.93
CA THR A 134 24.01 -5.65 -8.82
C THR A 134 24.55 -6.70 -7.84
N THR A 135 23.80 -6.96 -6.78
CA THR A 135 24.15 -7.99 -5.80
C THR A 135 23.98 -9.38 -6.41
N ALA A 136 22.86 -9.63 -7.09
CA ALA A 136 22.58 -10.87 -7.80
C ALA A 136 23.64 -11.21 -8.85
N ILE A 137 24.06 -10.23 -9.65
CA ILE A 137 25.15 -10.36 -10.62
C ILE A 137 26.44 -10.80 -9.93
N SER A 138 26.78 -10.17 -8.81
CA SER A 138 27.97 -10.53 -8.02
C SER A 138 27.89 -11.98 -7.50
N LEU A 139 26.70 -12.42 -7.08
CA LEU A 139 26.46 -13.81 -6.64
C LEU A 139 26.59 -14.80 -7.79
N ILE A 140 26.10 -14.48 -9.00
CA ILE A 140 26.22 -15.32 -10.20
C ILE A 140 27.68 -15.55 -10.54
N PHE A 141 28.52 -14.51 -10.49
CA PHE A 141 29.95 -14.62 -10.76
C PHE A 141 30.70 -15.47 -9.72
N MET A 142 30.22 -15.49 -8.49
CA MET A 142 30.72 -16.40 -7.46
C MET A 142 30.23 -17.86 -7.64
N SER A 143 29.78 -18.22 -8.85
CA SER A 143 29.26 -19.53 -9.21
C SER A 143 28.10 -20.01 -8.33
N MET A 144 27.32 -19.07 -7.76
CA MET A 144 26.13 -19.47 -7.04
C MET A 144 25.08 -20.03 -7.99
N PRO A 145 24.31 -21.05 -7.55
CA PRO A 145 23.17 -21.53 -8.32
C PRO A 145 22.18 -20.39 -8.62
N LEU A 146 21.59 -20.40 -9.83
CA LEU A 146 20.60 -19.40 -10.23
C LEU A 146 19.37 -19.36 -9.31
N ALA A 147 19.02 -20.48 -8.67
CA ALA A 147 17.81 -20.61 -7.86
C ALA A 147 17.74 -19.66 -6.64
N PRO A 148 18.72 -19.65 -5.70
CA PRO A 148 18.78 -18.65 -4.63
C PRO A 148 18.81 -17.20 -5.12
N ILE A 149 19.43 -16.98 -6.27
CA ILE A 149 19.57 -15.65 -6.87
C ILE A 149 18.23 -15.17 -7.39
N MET A 150 17.43 -16.04 -8.03
CA MET A 150 16.06 -15.73 -8.43
C MET A 150 15.17 -15.44 -7.22
N ALA A 151 15.32 -16.19 -6.13
CA ALA A 151 14.59 -15.92 -4.89
C ALA A 151 14.91 -14.52 -4.32
N LEU A 152 16.19 -14.17 -4.25
CA LEU A 152 16.66 -12.84 -3.86
C LEU A 152 16.11 -11.73 -4.79
N LEU A 153 16.23 -11.94 -6.10
CA LEU A 153 15.83 -10.98 -7.13
C LEU A 153 14.33 -10.67 -7.12
N VAL A 154 13.51 -11.65 -6.78
CA VAL A 154 12.06 -11.49 -6.72
C VAL A 154 11.61 -10.90 -5.39
N THR A 155 12.18 -11.31 -4.25
CA THR A 155 11.70 -10.82 -2.93
C THR A 155 12.15 -9.40 -2.63
N SER A 156 13.38 -9.01 -2.96
CA SER A 156 13.94 -7.70 -2.63
C SER A 156 13.19 -6.48 -3.19
N PRO A 157 12.67 -6.46 -4.44
CA PRO A 157 11.86 -5.35 -4.94
C PRO A 157 10.42 -5.39 -4.43
N LEU A 158 10.00 -6.41 -3.69
CA LEU A 158 8.66 -6.53 -3.14
C LEU A 158 8.59 -6.08 -1.68
N MET A 159 9.64 -6.40 -0.92
CA MET A 159 9.67 -6.20 0.52
C MET A 159 11.04 -5.76 1.00
N SER A 160 11.03 -4.76 1.87
CA SER A 160 12.18 -4.23 2.60
C SER A 160 11.71 -3.71 3.96
N PRO A 161 12.63 -3.45 4.92
CA PRO A 161 12.24 -2.88 6.22
C PRO A 161 11.45 -1.57 6.08
N SER A 162 11.83 -0.72 5.13
CA SER A 162 11.11 0.54 4.84
C SER A 162 9.73 0.27 4.25
N ALA A 163 9.64 -0.63 3.25
CA ALA A 163 8.36 -0.98 2.65
C ALA A 163 7.39 -1.64 3.65
N TYR A 164 7.91 -2.38 4.63
CA TYR A 164 7.13 -2.94 5.74
C TYR A 164 6.49 -1.84 6.58
N LEU A 165 7.29 -0.87 7.05
CA LEU A 165 6.79 0.23 7.89
C LEU A 165 5.77 1.11 7.16
N ILE A 166 6.03 1.41 5.88
CA ILE A 166 5.11 2.19 5.05
C ILE A 166 3.79 1.44 4.85
N THR A 167 3.85 0.15 4.50
CA THR A 167 2.64 -0.68 4.35
C THR A 167 1.88 -0.76 5.67
N TYR A 168 2.57 -0.83 6.80
CA TYR A 168 1.97 -0.87 8.14
C TYR A 168 1.21 0.41 8.47
N ASN A 169 1.77 1.56 8.12
CA ASN A 169 1.15 2.86 8.37
C ASN A 169 -0.05 3.11 7.46
N TYR A 170 0.07 2.83 6.15
CA TYR A 170 -1.00 3.11 5.18
C TYR A 170 -2.11 2.06 5.19
N LEU A 171 -1.77 0.77 5.19
CA LEU A 171 -2.73 -0.33 4.99
C LEU A 171 -2.96 -1.16 6.26
N GLY A 172 -2.21 -0.89 7.33
CA GLY A 172 -2.33 -1.60 8.59
C GLY A 172 -1.54 -2.91 8.67
N PRO A 173 -1.55 -3.56 9.86
CA PRO A 173 -0.75 -4.74 10.15
C PRO A 173 -1.15 -5.95 9.31
N GLU A 174 -2.44 -6.11 9.00
CA GLU A 174 -2.96 -7.27 8.27
C GLU A 174 -2.40 -7.32 6.85
N TRP A 175 -2.56 -6.24 6.10
CA TRP A 175 -2.00 -6.08 4.76
C TRP A 175 -0.49 -6.18 4.74
N THR A 176 0.17 -5.69 5.78
CA THR A 176 1.63 -5.78 5.90
C THR A 176 2.08 -7.23 6.01
N VAL A 177 1.46 -8.02 6.89
CA VAL A 177 1.78 -9.45 7.04
C VAL A 177 1.45 -10.21 5.75
N ILE A 178 0.29 -9.95 5.14
CA ILE A 178 -0.12 -10.55 3.87
C ILE A 178 0.93 -10.29 2.78
N LYS A 179 1.33 -9.02 2.57
CA LYS A 179 2.35 -8.64 1.59
C LYS A 179 3.71 -9.27 1.91
N THR A 180 4.10 -9.32 3.18
CA THR A 180 5.36 -9.95 3.62
C THR A 180 5.38 -11.44 3.29
N LEU A 181 4.32 -12.17 3.63
CA LEU A 181 4.23 -13.60 3.34
C LEU A 181 4.16 -13.86 1.83
N ALA A 182 3.36 -13.07 1.12
CA ALA A 182 3.21 -13.21 -0.32
C ALA A 182 4.53 -12.96 -1.07
N SER A 183 5.29 -11.94 -0.70
CA SER A 183 6.62 -11.67 -1.26
C SER A 183 7.63 -12.78 -0.97
N PHE A 184 7.57 -13.37 0.23
CA PHE A 184 8.42 -14.50 0.61
C PHE A 184 8.06 -15.77 -0.16
N ILE A 185 6.77 -16.10 -0.24
CA ILE A 185 6.24 -17.25 -0.98
C ILE A 185 6.60 -17.12 -2.46
N LEU A 186 6.43 -15.93 -3.05
CA LEU A 186 6.76 -15.69 -4.45
C LEU A 186 8.26 -15.88 -4.73
N GLY A 187 9.14 -15.36 -3.87
CA GLY A 187 10.59 -15.56 -3.99
C GLY A 187 11.02 -17.01 -3.81
N ILE A 188 10.48 -17.71 -2.81
CA ILE A 188 10.74 -19.14 -2.61
C ILE A 188 10.29 -19.93 -3.84
N SER A 189 9.09 -19.65 -4.34
CA SER A 189 8.54 -20.28 -5.54
C SER A 189 9.42 -20.00 -6.76
N ALA A 190 9.94 -18.78 -6.90
CA ALA A 190 10.88 -18.42 -7.95
C ALA A 190 12.15 -19.27 -7.90
N GLY A 191 12.74 -19.43 -6.71
CA GLY A 191 13.93 -20.23 -6.51
C GLY A 191 13.71 -21.72 -6.75
N PHE A 192 12.62 -22.29 -6.20
CA PHE A 192 12.31 -23.71 -6.40
C PHE A 192 11.94 -24.03 -7.84
N LEU A 193 11.16 -23.19 -8.52
CA LEU A 193 10.82 -23.38 -9.93
C LEU A 193 12.08 -23.28 -10.81
N THR A 194 12.97 -22.32 -10.51
CA THR A 194 14.27 -22.23 -11.19
C THR A 194 15.14 -23.46 -10.94
N HIS A 195 15.16 -23.98 -9.71
CA HIS A 195 15.87 -25.22 -9.37
C HIS A 195 15.31 -26.44 -10.12
N TYR A 196 13.99 -26.54 -10.21
CA TYR A 196 13.29 -27.60 -10.92
C TYR A 196 13.59 -27.56 -12.43
N LEU A 197 13.49 -26.39 -13.05
CA LEU A 197 13.79 -26.21 -14.48
C LEU A 197 15.24 -26.51 -14.80
N ARG A 198 16.17 -26.12 -13.92
CA ARG A 198 17.60 -26.49 -14.05
C ARG A 198 17.77 -28.01 -14.14
N ASN A 199 17.09 -28.78 -13.29
CA ASN A 199 17.19 -30.24 -13.30
C ASN A 199 16.57 -30.86 -14.57
N LYS A 200 15.63 -30.16 -15.23
CA LYS A 200 15.05 -30.53 -16.53
C LYS A 200 15.88 -30.07 -17.75
N GLY A 201 17.10 -29.59 -17.54
CA GLY A 201 17.99 -29.18 -18.65
C GLY A 201 17.93 -27.70 -19.00
N PHE A 202 17.26 -26.85 -18.22
CA PHE A 202 17.36 -25.40 -18.38
C PHE A 202 18.81 -24.97 -18.13
N GLN A 203 19.44 -24.40 -19.16
CA GLN A 203 20.84 -24.00 -19.12
C GLN A 203 21.04 -22.83 -18.16
N THR A 204 21.56 -23.13 -16.96
CA THR A 204 21.97 -22.13 -15.97
C THR A 204 23.44 -21.72 -16.11
N LYS A 205 24.18 -22.34 -17.04
CA LYS A 205 25.52 -21.90 -17.43
C LYS A 205 25.35 -20.74 -18.41
N GLU A 206 26.08 -19.64 -18.18
CA GLU A 206 25.97 -18.39 -18.94
C GLU A 206 24.57 -17.75 -18.89
N VAL A 207 24.22 -17.25 -17.71
CA VAL A 207 22.97 -16.52 -17.45
C VAL A 207 23.03 -15.06 -17.90
N LEU A 208 24.23 -14.49 -17.95
CA LEU A 208 24.49 -13.10 -18.33
C LEU A 208 24.81 -12.98 -19.83
N ILE A 209 24.46 -11.84 -20.42
CA ILE A 209 24.88 -11.46 -21.77
C ILE A 209 26.37 -11.08 -21.70
N GLU A 210 27.19 -11.64 -22.59
CA GLU A 210 28.61 -11.30 -22.65
C GLU A 210 28.80 -9.82 -22.99
N GLY A 211 29.56 -9.11 -22.15
CA GLY A 211 29.83 -7.68 -22.32
C GLY A 211 28.70 -6.73 -21.89
N ALA A 212 27.57 -7.23 -21.37
CA ALA A 212 26.49 -6.37 -20.87
C ALA A 212 26.88 -5.54 -19.63
N ILE A 213 27.81 -6.04 -18.83
CA ILE A 213 28.40 -5.34 -17.71
C ILE A 213 29.75 -4.80 -18.20
N ALA A 214 29.98 -3.49 -18.03
CA ALA A 214 31.27 -2.91 -18.38
C ALA A 214 32.34 -3.64 -17.58
N ARG A 215 33.33 -4.14 -18.30
CA ARG A 215 34.39 -5.03 -17.82
C ARG A 215 35.34 -4.39 -16.78
N GLY A 216 35.01 -3.18 -16.30
CA GLY A 216 35.67 -2.53 -15.17
C GLY A 216 34.80 -2.44 -13.91
N ASP A 217 33.49 -2.69 -13.95
CA ASP A 217 32.57 -2.29 -12.86
C ASP A 217 32.61 -3.18 -11.60
N PHE A 218 33.19 -4.39 -11.66
CA PHE A 218 33.08 -5.38 -10.56
C PHE A 218 34.40 -6.11 -10.23
N HIS A 219 35.53 -5.41 -10.20
CA HIS A 219 36.83 -6.02 -9.94
C HIS A 219 37.39 -5.68 -8.55
N ASP A 220 37.79 -6.72 -7.81
CA ASP A 220 38.47 -6.63 -6.52
C ASP A 220 39.73 -7.51 -6.58
N GLU A 221 40.83 -7.09 -5.95
CA GLU A 221 42.09 -7.85 -5.89
C GLU A 221 41.87 -9.24 -5.27
N HIS A 222 40.85 -9.35 -4.40
CA HIS A 222 40.51 -10.57 -3.71
C HIS A 222 39.31 -11.31 -4.29
N TYR A 223 38.93 -11.04 -5.54
CA TYR A 223 37.84 -11.78 -6.18
C TYR A 223 38.20 -13.27 -6.39
N PRO A 224 37.29 -14.22 -6.11
CA PRO A 224 37.59 -15.65 -6.19
C PRO A 224 37.73 -16.22 -7.61
N ASP A 225 37.26 -15.51 -8.64
CA ASP A 225 37.36 -15.91 -10.05
C ASP A 225 38.43 -15.06 -10.76
N GLU A 226 39.36 -15.71 -11.45
CA GLU A 226 40.47 -15.06 -12.17
C GLU A 226 39.99 -14.10 -13.27
N LYS A 227 38.81 -14.35 -13.87
CA LYS A 227 38.21 -13.42 -14.85
C LYS A 227 37.86 -12.05 -14.25
N PHE A 228 37.65 -11.98 -12.94
CA PHE A 228 37.24 -10.76 -12.24
C PHE A 228 38.25 -10.25 -11.21
N LYS A 229 39.41 -10.90 -11.10
CA LYS A 229 40.53 -10.41 -10.33
C LYS A 229 41.24 -9.33 -11.14
N CYS A 230 41.29 -8.10 -10.62
CA CYS A 230 42.11 -7.05 -11.23
C CYS A 230 43.09 -6.52 -10.19
N ASP A 231 44.37 -6.65 -10.50
CA ASP A 231 45.46 -6.04 -9.72
C ASP A 231 45.76 -4.60 -10.19
N CYS A 232 44.88 -4.06 -11.04
CA CYS A 232 44.98 -2.73 -11.59
C CYS A 232 44.62 -1.67 -10.54
N LYS A 233 45.49 -0.66 -10.41
CA LYS A 233 45.24 0.56 -9.62
C LYS A 233 44.44 1.61 -10.40
N GLU A 234 43.56 1.22 -11.32
CA GLU A 234 42.74 2.21 -12.05
C GLU A 234 41.53 2.68 -11.23
N LYS A 235 40.93 1.75 -10.48
CA LYS A 235 39.75 1.99 -9.64
C LYS A 235 40.07 2.80 -8.39
N PHE A 236 39.19 3.73 -8.02
CA PHE A 236 39.42 4.64 -6.89
C PHE A 236 39.55 3.87 -5.57
N GLY A 237 38.68 2.88 -5.32
CA GLY A 237 38.77 2.03 -4.14
C GLY A 237 40.11 1.27 -4.03
N ASN A 238 40.59 0.70 -5.13
CA ASN A 238 41.84 -0.08 -5.15
C ASN A 238 43.09 0.82 -5.08
N ARG A 239 43.04 2.04 -5.63
CA ARG A 239 44.09 3.05 -5.44
C ARG A 239 44.27 3.46 -4.00
N VAL A 240 43.16 3.62 -3.28
CA VAL A 240 43.15 3.98 -1.87
C VAL A 240 43.61 2.80 -1.01
N ALA A 241 43.14 1.59 -1.29
CA ALA A 241 43.58 0.37 -0.61
C ALA A 241 45.09 0.10 -0.79
N ALA A 242 45.64 0.41 -1.97
CA ALA A 242 47.07 0.28 -2.23
C ALA A 242 47.96 1.35 -1.57
N LYS A 243 47.37 2.44 -1.04
CA LYS A 243 48.09 3.55 -0.41
C LYS A 243 47.92 3.62 1.11
N THR A 244 46.86 3.03 1.65
CA THR A 244 46.49 3.16 3.06
C THR A 244 45.99 1.84 3.61
N ASN A 245 46.43 1.46 4.83
CA ASN A 245 45.96 0.25 5.53
C ASN A 245 44.72 0.49 6.44
N ASN A 246 44.18 1.71 6.44
CA ASN A 246 43.03 2.10 7.24
C ASN A 246 41.73 1.63 6.58
N MET A 247 41.09 0.65 7.20
CA MET A 247 39.88 -0.01 6.71
C MET A 247 38.72 0.97 6.48
N PHE A 248 38.63 2.04 7.28
CA PHE A 248 37.56 3.05 7.15
C PHE A 248 37.71 3.89 5.88
N VAL A 249 38.94 4.25 5.50
CA VAL A 249 39.22 5.03 4.29
C VAL A 249 39.00 4.18 3.04
N ILE A 250 39.36 2.90 3.10
CA ILE A 250 39.06 1.92 2.04
C ILE A 250 37.55 1.77 1.88
N PHE A 251 36.83 1.65 3.00
CA PHE A 251 35.37 1.58 3.03
C PHE A 251 34.71 2.79 2.36
N LEU A 252 35.12 4.01 2.72
CA LEU A 252 34.58 5.23 2.10
C LEU A 252 34.91 5.26 0.60
N ALA A 253 36.13 4.91 0.20
CA ALA A 253 36.51 4.89 -1.21
C ALA A 253 35.69 3.89 -2.04
N LYS A 254 35.47 2.67 -1.51
CA LYS A 254 34.61 1.66 -2.15
C LYS A 254 33.14 2.06 -2.15
N SER A 255 32.67 2.76 -1.11
CA SER A 255 31.30 3.29 -1.04
C SER A 255 31.05 4.40 -2.06
N THR A 256 31.98 5.36 -2.19
CA THR A 256 31.89 6.44 -3.18
C THR A 256 31.86 5.91 -4.62
N GLU A 257 32.63 4.85 -4.90
CA GLU A 257 32.58 4.22 -6.21
C GLU A 257 31.20 3.61 -6.51
N MET A 258 30.58 2.97 -5.50
CA MET A 258 29.22 2.44 -5.61
C MET A 258 28.18 3.55 -5.72
N PHE A 259 28.35 4.65 -5.00
CA PHE A 259 27.49 5.82 -5.09
C PHE A 259 27.41 6.35 -6.53
N LEU A 260 28.56 6.57 -7.17
CA LEU A 260 28.60 7.11 -8.53
C LEU A 260 28.06 6.11 -9.57
N MET A 261 28.37 4.83 -9.39
CA MET A 261 27.94 3.78 -10.31
C MET A 261 26.43 3.52 -10.25
N VAL A 262 25.87 3.38 -9.04
CA VAL A 262 24.45 3.06 -8.84
C VAL A 262 23.61 4.32 -8.88
N GLY A 263 24.12 5.44 -8.36
CA GLY A 263 23.42 6.72 -8.26
C GLY A 263 22.96 7.26 -9.61
N LYS A 264 23.75 7.11 -10.69
CA LYS A 264 23.32 7.52 -12.03
C LYS A 264 22.08 6.77 -12.52
N TYR A 265 21.95 5.48 -12.19
CA TYR A 265 20.80 4.68 -12.59
C TYR A 265 19.60 4.93 -11.68
N VAL A 266 19.84 5.14 -10.39
CA VAL A 266 18.79 5.56 -9.43
C VAL A 266 18.19 6.90 -9.85
N LEU A 267 19.02 7.88 -10.21
CA LEU A 267 18.57 9.18 -10.69
C LEU A 267 17.66 9.04 -11.91
N VAL A 268 18.07 8.24 -12.92
CA VAL A 268 17.24 7.99 -14.11
C VAL A 268 15.92 7.31 -13.73
N GLY A 269 15.95 6.35 -12.81
CA GLY A 269 14.75 5.67 -12.32
C GLY A 269 13.77 6.63 -11.63
N VAL A 270 14.28 7.54 -10.79
CA VAL A 270 13.47 8.56 -10.11
C VAL A 270 12.88 9.55 -11.12
N VAL A 271 13.67 10.03 -12.08
CA VAL A 271 13.19 10.93 -13.16
C VAL A 271 12.04 10.28 -13.93
N ILE A 272 12.22 9.03 -14.38
CA ILE A 272 11.15 8.29 -15.07
C ILE A 272 9.94 8.11 -14.16
N GLY A 273 10.16 7.83 -12.87
CA GLY A 273 9.09 7.64 -11.91
C GLY A 273 8.21 8.86 -11.69
N VAL A 274 8.80 10.04 -11.51
CA VAL A 274 8.05 11.30 -11.39
C VAL A 274 7.24 11.58 -12.66
N ILE A 275 7.84 11.39 -13.84
CA ILE A 275 7.15 11.58 -15.11
C ILE A 275 5.95 10.64 -15.21
N VAL A 276 6.14 9.35 -14.96
CA VAL A 276 5.05 8.37 -15.04
C VAL A 276 3.97 8.68 -14.00
N GLN A 277 4.31 8.97 -12.75
CA GLN A 277 3.32 9.28 -11.71
C GLN A 277 2.51 10.55 -12.01
N ARG A 278 3.15 11.57 -12.59
CA ARG A 278 2.49 12.83 -12.93
C ARG A 278 1.57 12.72 -14.15
N TYR A 279 1.90 11.84 -15.09
CA TYR A 279 1.17 11.72 -16.36
C TYR A 279 0.27 10.51 -16.47
N VAL A 280 0.31 9.55 -15.53
CA VAL A 280 -0.67 8.46 -15.46
C VAL A 280 -1.96 9.00 -14.83
N PRO A 281 -3.09 9.06 -15.57
CA PRO A 281 -4.35 9.57 -15.04
C PRO A 281 -4.87 8.67 -13.92
N GLN A 282 -5.37 9.25 -12.83
CA GLN A 282 -6.01 8.46 -11.76
C GLN A 282 -7.23 7.69 -12.28
N ASP A 283 -7.96 8.25 -13.26
CA ASP A 283 -9.09 7.58 -13.92
C ASP A 283 -8.73 6.27 -14.61
N TRP A 284 -7.50 6.14 -15.11
CA TRP A 284 -7.03 4.89 -15.69
C TRP A 284 -6.86 3.82 -14.62
N ILE A 285 -6.36 4.22 -13.45
CA ILE A 285 -6.14 3.30 -12.35
C ILE A 285 -7.48 2.90 -11.71
N SER A 286 -8.39 3.85 -11.47
CA SER A 286 -9.73 3.53 -10.95
C SER A 286 -10.50 2.60 -11.88
N LYS A 287 -10.42 2.78 -13.21
CA LYS A 287 -10.99 1.85 -14.20
C LYS A 287 -10.37 0.45 -14.18
N LEU A 288 -9.10 0.30 -13.80
CA LEU A 288 -8.47 -1.01 -13.62
C LEU A 288 -9.07 -1.77 -12.42
N PHE A 289 -9.43 -1.06 -11.36
CA PHE A 289 -10.02 -1.64 -10.14
C PHE A 289 -11.55 -1.75 -10.20
N GLY A 290 -12.23 -0.95 -11.03
CA GLY A 290 -13.68 -0.98 -11.20
C GLY A 290 -14.21 -2.18 -12.00
N GLN A 291 -13.35 -3.07 -12.49
CA GLN A 291 -13.81 -4.32 -13.11
C GLN A 291 -14.20 -5.35 -12.04
N GLU A 292 -15.49 -5.64 -11.97
CA GLU A 292 -16.04 -6.70 -11.14
C GLU A 292 -15.79 -8.08 -11.76
N GLY A 293 -15.59 -9.09 -10.90
CA GLY A 293 -15.51 -10.50 -11.30
C GLY A 293 -14.11 -11.11 -11.23
N VAL A 294 -14.05 -12.40 -11.57
CA VAL A 294 -12.86 -13.24 -11.39
C VAL A 294 -11.65 -12.70 -12.17
N PHE A 295 -11.85 -12.08 -13.33
CA PHE A 295 -10.77 -11.57 -14.19
C PHE A 295 -10.11 -10.28 -13.70
N SER A 296 -10.66 -9.60 -12.69
CA SER A 296 -10.12 -8.35 -12.14
C SER A 296 -8.63 -8.48 -11.74
N ILE A 297 -8.28 -9.60 -11.09
CA ILE A 297 -6.90 -9.91 -10.68
C ILE A 297 -5.95 -9.99 -11.87
N VAL A 298 -6.39 -10.61 -12.97
CA VAL A 298 -5.57 -10.78 -14.17
C VAL A 298 -5.37 -9.42 -14.84
N TRP A 299 -6.44 -8.65 -15.02
CA TRP A 299 -6.38 -7.32 -15.62
C TRP A 299 -5.49 -6.36 -14.83
N ILE A 300 -5.58 -6.36 -13.51
CA ILE A 300 -4.72 -5.54 -12.66
C ILE A 300 -3.27 -6.00 -12.73
N THR A 301 -3.01 -7.32 -12.75
CA THR A 301 -1.63 -7.81 -12.89
C THR A 301 -1.00 -7.30 -14.18
N PHE A 302 -1.68 -7.46 -15.32
CA PHE A 302 -1.17 -6.96 -16.60
C PHE A 302 -1.14 -5.43 -16.69
N GLY A 303 -2.16 -4.77 -16.15
CA GLY A 303 -2.26 -3.32 -16.06
C GLY A 303 -1.15 -2.71 -15.20
N SER A 304 -0.66 -3.43 -14.20
CA SER A 304 0.43 -2.97 -13.33
C SER A 304 1.82 -3.01 -13.98
N ILE A 305 2.03 -3.82 -15.03
CA ILE A 305 3.32 -3.95 -15.73
C ILE A 305 3.80 -2.62 -16.33
N PRO A 306 2.98 -1.88 -17.12
CA PRO A 306 3.38 -0.57 -17.64
C PRO A 306 3.40 0.51 -16.55
N ILE A 307 2.73 0.30 -15.41
CA ILE A 307 2.69 1.29 -14.34
C ILE A 307 4.00 1.21 -13.56
N PHE A 308 4.70 2.34 -13.47
CA PHE A 308 5.92 2.43 -12.68
C PHE A 308 5.58 2.47 -11.19
N LEU A 309 5.43 1.28 -10.60
CA LEU A 309 5.13 1.11 -9.19
C LEU A 309 6.41 0.77 -8.44
N HIS A 310 6.76 1.60 -7.46
CA HIS A 310 7.87 1.34 -6.57
C HIS A 310 7.34 0.72 -5.27
N GLN A 311 8.10 -0.17 -4.64
CA GLN A 311 7.66 -0.88 -3.44
C GLN A 311 7.26 0.03 -2.27
N LEU A 312 7.80 1.25 -2.23
CA LEU A 312 7.50 2.29 -1.23
C LEU A 312 6.23 3.09 -1.59
N SER A 313 6.01 3.41 -2.86
CA SER A 313 4.85 4.21 -3.28
C SER A 313 3.59 3.37 -3.49
N THR A 314 3.73 2.09 -3.82
CA THR A 314 2.58 1.22 -4.13
C THR A 314 1.54 1.13 -3.00
N PRO A 315 1.92 1.00 -1.71
CA PRO A 315 0.95 1.04 -0.60
C PRO A 315 0.21 2.37 -0.49
N GLY A 316 0.89 3.51 -0.68
CA GLY A 316 0.26 4.83 -0.65
C GLY A 316 -0.69 5.05 -1.82
N VAL A 317 -0.30 4.61 -3.03
CA VAL A 317 -1.17 4.63 -4.22
C VAL A 317 -2.42 3.79 -3.98
N LEU A 318 -2.27 2.57 -3.44
CA LEU A 318 -3.42 1.72 -3.12
C LEU A 318 -4.31 2.33 -2.02
N TYR A 319 -3.73 2.96 -1.01
CA TYR A 319 -4.46 3.67 0.04
C TYR A 319 -5.32 4.81 -0.57
N ASN A 320 -4.73 5.61 -1.46
CA ASN A 320 -5.44 6.68 -2.15
C ASN A 320 -6.55 6.15 -3.07
N ILE A 321 -6.31 5.05 -3.80
CA ILE A 321 -7.33 4.43 -4.67
C ILE A 321 -8.49 3.87 -3.86
N LYS A 322 -8.21 3.24 -2.72
CA LYS A 322 -9.24 2.86 -1.76
C LYS A 322 -10.00 4.09 -1.22
N GLY A 323 -9.32 5.23 -1.19
CA GLY A 323 -9.88 6.57 -0.99
C GLY A 323 -10.88 7.03 -2.07
N THR A 324 -10.89 6.44 -3.26
CA THR A 324 -11.64 6.95 -4.42
C THR A 324 -12.60 5.91 -5.02
N LEU A 325 -12.49 4.63 -4.69
CA LEU A 325 -13.40 3.60 -5.19
C LEU A 325 -14.76 3.65 -4.49
N ASP A 326 -15.81 3.72 -5.31
CA ASP A 326 -17.22 3.67 -4.88
C ASP A 326 -17.65 2.28 -4.36
N SER A 327 -16.95 1.23 -4.78
CA SER A 327 -17.25 -0.18 -4.50
C SER A 327 -16.22 -0.83 -3.57
N THR A 328 -16.59 -1.99 -3.00
CA THR A 328 -15.70 -2.76 -2.14
C THR A 328 -14.46 -3.21 -2.92
N LEU A 329 -13.28 -2.75 -2.49
CA LEU A 329 -12.02 -3.11 -3.13
C LEU A 329 -11.77 -4.62 -3.02
N ASN A 330 -11.67 -5.30 -4.16
CA ASN A 330 -11.33 -6.72 -4.18
C ASN A 330 -9.91 -6.94 -3.64
N GLY A 331 -9.79 -7.64 -2.51
CA GLY A 331 -8.51 -7.81 -1.80
C GLY A 331 -7.44 -8.53 -2.62
N GLY A 332 -7.80 -9.53 -3.42
CA GLY A 332 -6.89 -10.23 -4.33
C GLY A 332 -6.36 -9.32 -5.43
N ALA A 333 -7.22 -8.46 -5.98
CA ALA A 333 -6.86 -7.43 -6.95
C ALA A 333 -5.86 -6.42 -6.35
N ALA A 334 -6.14 -5.94 -5.14
CA ALA A 334 -5.24 -5.08 -4.39
C ALA A 334 -3.88 -5.75 -4.10
N LEU A 335 -3.88 -7.04 -3.73
CA LEU A 335 -2.64 -7.79 -3.52
C LEU A 335 -1.86 -8.00 -4.82
N ALA A 336 -2.54 -8.29 -5.93
CA ALA A 336 -1.93 -8.40 -7.25
C ALA A 336 -1.24 -7.09 -7.66
N PHE A 337 -1.84 -5.94 -7.34
CA PHE A 337 -1.23 -4.63 -7.54
C PHE A 337 0.00 -4.41 -6.64
N LEU A 338 -0.11 -4.75 -5.35
CA LEU A 338 0.97 -4.60 -4.35
C LEU A 338 2.21 -5.43 -4.66
N ILE A 339 2.05 -6.54 -5.37
CA ILE A 339 3.12 -7.48 -5.71
C ILE A 339 3.56 -7.29 -7.18
N GLY A 340 2.60 -7.40 -8.10
CA GLY A 340 2.84 -7.35 -9.54
C GLY A 340 3.50 -6.06 -9.97
N GLY A 341 3.06 -4.92 -9.43
CA GLY A 341 3.62 -3.61 -9.74
C GLY A 341 5.13 -3.52 -9.47
N PRO A 342 5.58 -3.60 -8.20
CA PRO A 342 7.00 -3.45 -7.87
C PRO A 342 7.93 -4.46 -8.55
N VAL A 343 7.49 -5.72 -8.70
CA VAL A 343 8.34 -6.78 -9.25
C VAL A 343 8.47 -6.74 -10.77
N THR A 344 7.52 -6.09 -11.47
CA THR A 344 7.53 -5.94 -12.94
C THR A 344 7.82 -4.51 -13.40
N ALA A 345 8.16 -3.61 -12.48
CA ALA A 345 8.40 -2.20 -12.76
C ALA A 345 9.40 -1.99 -13.92
N MET A 346 9.04 -1.13 -14.88
CA MET A 346 9.77 -0.98 -16.15
C MET A 346 11.30 -0.81 -16.01
N PRO A 347 11.86 0.12 -15.22
CA PRO A 347 13.31 0.29 -15.05
C PRO A 347 14.03 -0.98 -14.59
N THR A 348 13.38 -1.77 -13.73
CA THR A 348 13.94 -3.04 -13.27
C THR A 348 13.98 -4.04 -14.42
N MET A 349 12.93 -4.09 -15.25
CA MET A 349 12.83 -5.00 -16.38
C MET A 349 13.78 -4.63 -17.52
N ILE A 350 13.94 -3.34 -17.79
CA ILE A 350 14.90 -2.83 -18.77
C ILE A 350 16.32 -3.22 -18.35
N MET A 351 16.66 -3.01 -17.09
CA MET A 351 17.98 -3.36 -16.57
C MET A 351 18.19 -4.89 -16.59
N PHE A 352 17.16 -5.67 -16.25
CA PHE A 352 17.21 -7.13 -16.31
C PHE A 352 17.42 -7.62 -17.75
N TRP A 353 16.67 -7.09 -18.72
CA TRP A 353 16.79 -7.39 -20.14
C TRP A 353 18.16 -7.04 -20.70
N ALA A 354 18.74 -5.92 -20.24
CA ALA A 354 20.07 -5.49 -20.67
C ALA A 354 21.20 -6.40 -20.18
N VAL A 355 21.02 -7.07 -19.04
CA VAL A 355 22.08 -7.83 -18.36
C VAL A 355 21.95 -9.35 -18.55
N PHE A 356 20.73 -9.87 -18.51
CA PHE A 356 20.46 -11.31 -18.53
C PHE A 356 20.06 -11.79 -19.94
N LYS A 357 20.44 -13.02 -20.29
CA LYS A 357 19.97 -13.63 -21.55
C LYS A 357 18.43 -13.68 -21.56
N LYS A 358 17.82 -13.46 -22.73
CA LYS A 358 16.35 -13.39 -22.92
C LYS A 358 15.58 -14.54 -22.24
N ARG A 359 16.15 -15.75 -22.24
CA ARG A 359 15.56 -16.93 -21.56
C ARG A 359 15.40 -16.76 -20.04
N VAL A 360 16.35 -16.10 -19.38
CA VAL A 360 16.35 -15.89 -17.93
C VAL A 360 15.40 -14.76 -17.58
N PHE A 361 15.39 -13.70 -18.40
CA PHE A 361 14.39 -12.64 -18.31
C PHE A 361 12.97 -13.19 -18.47
N ALA A 362 12.72 -14.01 -19.50
CA ALA A 362 11.41 -14.61 -19.73
C ALA A 362 10.98 -15.51 -18.56
N LEU A 363 11.91 -16.27 -17.99
CA LEU A 363 11.66 -17.06 -16.78
C LEU A 363 11.28 -16.16 -15.59
N TYR A 364 12.03 -15.10 -15.34
CA TYR A 364 11.72 -14.13 -14.29
C TYR A 364 10.33 -13.54 -14.48
N MET A 365 10.02 -13.01 -15.67
CA MET A 365 8.72 -12.42 -15.97
C MET A 365 7.57 -13.42 -15.83
N PHE A 366 7.76 -14.65 -16.32
CA PHE A 366 6.77 -15.71 -16.18
C PHE A 366 6.47 -15.99 -14.70
N ILE A 367 7.51 -16.16 -13.89
CA ILE A 367 7.38 -16.39 -12.44
C ILE A 367 6.65 -15.22 -11.78
N CYS A 368 7.04 -13.99 -12.08
CA CYS A 368 6.47 -12.80 -11.47
C CYS A 368 4.98 -12.63 -11.83
N VAL A 369 4.62 -12.73 -13.10
CA VAL A 369 3.23 -12.56 -13.55
C VAL A 369 2.36 -13.72 -13.08
N VAL A 370 2.74 -14.96 -13.39
CA VAL A 370 1.94 -16.15 -13.04
C VAL A 370 1.90 -16.34 -11.53
N GLY A 371 3.02 -16.15 -10.84
CA GLY A 371 3.09 -16.25 -9.39
C GLY A 371 2.26 -15.18 -8.69
N THR A 372 2.25 -13.94 -9.18
CA THR A 372 1.36 -12.88 -8.66
C THR A 372 -0.10 -13.28 -8.81
N ILE A 373 -0.51 -13.76 -9.99
CA ILE A 373 -1.89 -14.20 -10.24
C ILE A 373 -2.28 -15.36 -9.31
N ILE A 374 -1.44 -16.40 -9.21
CA ILE A 374 -1.71 -17.57 -8.35
C ILE A 374 -1.82 -17.13 -6.89
N ILE A 375 -0.90 -16.33 -6.40
CA ILE A 375 -0.90 -15.83 -5.01
C ILE A 375 -2.15 -14.98 -4.78
N ALA A 376 -2.46 -14.05 -5.66
CA ALA A 376 -3.64 -13.19 -5.53
C ALA A 376 -4.95 -13.98 -5.50
N TYR A 377 -5.14 -14.96 -6.40
CA TYR A 377 -6.33 -15.84 -6.35
C TYR A 377 -6.35 -16.72 -5.10
N SER A 378 -5.20 -17.27 -4.69
CA SER A 378 -5.11 -18.10 -3.49
C SER A 378 -5.50 -17.31 -2.25
N PHE A 379 -4.99 -16.07 -2.12
CA PHE A 379 -5.34 -15.17 -1.02
C PHE A 379 -6.79 -14.69 -1.11
N GLN A 380 -7.30 -14.40 -2.31
CA GLN A 380 -8.72 -14.08 -2.52
C GLN A 380 -9.64 -15.21 -2.06
N ALA A 381 -9.29 -16.46 -2.34
CA ALA A 381 -10.10 -17.61 -1.96
C ALA A 381 -10.01 -17.93 -0.46
N LEU A 382 -8.78 -17.89 0.10
CA LEU A 382 -8.47 -18.36 1.45
C LEU A 382 -8.65 -17.30 2.54
N ILE A 383 -8.38 -16.04 2.24
CA ILE A 383 -8.25 -14.97 3.27
C ILE A 383 -9.37 -13.95 3.16
N PHE A 384 -9.62 -13.44 1.95
CA PHE A 384 -10.60 -12.37 1.76
C PHE A 384 -12.03 -12.92 1.69
N THR A 385 -12.96 -12.25 2.38
CA THR A 385 -14.39 -12.45 2.17
C THR A 385 -14.79 -11.63 0.94
N PRO A 386 -15.52 -12.21 -0.03
CA PRO A 386 -16.05 -11.44 -1.16
C PRO A 386 -16.90 -10.26 -0.65
N TYR A 387 -16.81 -9.11 -1.32
CA TYR A 387 -17.61 -7.92 -1.02
C TYR A 387 -17.38 -7.31 0.37
N VAL A 388 -16.19 -7.51 0.95
CA VAL A 388 -15.76 -6.88 2.22
C VAL A 388 -14.44 -6.14 2.02
N ASP A 389 -14.45 -4.84 2.33
CA ASP A 389 -13.24 -4.01 2.31
C ASP A 389 -12.42 -4.21 3.59
N THR A 390 -11.70 -5.33 3.64
CA THR A 390 -10.76 -5.67 4.74
C THR A 390 -9.64 -4.64 4.95
N GLY A 391 -9.41 -3.72 4.02
CA GLY A 391 -8.47 -2.62 4.22
C GLY A 391 -9.06 -1.45 5.00
N ASN A 392 -10.37 -1.42 5.27
CA ASN A 392 -11.04 -0.32 5.95
C ASN A 392 -10.64 -0.23 7.42
N ALA A 393 -10.39 0.99 7.90
CA ALA A 393 -10.01 1.24 9.28
C ALA A 393 -11.07 0.73 10.27
N LEU A 394 -12.35 0.79 9.90
CA LEU A 394 -13.48 0.24 10.66
C LEU A 394 -13.29 -1.25 10.99
N LEU A 395 -12.74 -2.00 10.05
CA LEU A 395 -12.63 -3.46 10.10
C LEU A 395 -11.25 -3.93 10.60
N ARG A 396 -10.37 -3.01 11.00
CA ARG A 396 -9.01 -3.32 11.43
C ARG A 396 -9.00 -4.23 12.67
N GLY A 397 -8.46 -5.43 12.51
CA GLY A 397 -8.40 -6.44 13.55
C GLY A 397 -9.74 -7.08 13.90
N VAL A 398 -10.81 -6.81 13.14
CA VAL A 398 -12.16 -7.35 13.35
C VAL A 398 -12.29 -8.63 12.54
N GLY A 399 -12.50 -9.77 13.20
CA GLY A 399 -12.66 -11.06 12.51
C GLY A 399 -14.07 -11.33 12.06
N SER A 400 -15.01 -11.04 12.94
CA SER A 400 -16.43 -11.17 12.68
C SER A 400 -17.19 -10.14 13.50
N VAL A 401 -18.31 -9.70 12.96
CA VAL A 401 -19.29 -8.87 13.67
C VAL A 401 -20.60 -9.62 13.80
N SER A 402 -21.43 -9.21 14.76
CA SER A 402 -22.80 -9.73 14.84
C SER A 402 -23.55 -9.35 13.57
N GLY A 403 -24.09 -10.37 12.93
CA GLY A 403 -25.16 -10.22 11.96
C GLY A 403 -26.53 -10.35 12.63
N GLY A 404 -27.43 -11.06 11.96
CA GLY A 404 -28.86 -11.07 12.26
C GLY A 404 -29.64 -10.16 11.31
N ARG A 405 -30.78 -9.65 11.79
CA ARG A 405 -31.66 -8.80 10.99
C ARG A 405 -31.12 -7.37 10.87
N GLY A 406 -31.21 -6.79 9.67
CA GLY A 406 -30.87 -5.40 9.41
C GLY A 406 -31.41 -4.89 8.07
N ALA A 407 -31.13 -3.63 7.77
CA ALA A 407 -31.55 -2.99 6.51
C ALA A 407 -30.51 -3.15 5.38
N ILE A 408 -30.89 -2.78 4.15
CA ILE A 408 -30.00 -2.68 2.99
C ILE A 408 -29.58 -1.22 2.84
N ILE A 409 -28.29 -0.96 2.67
CA ILE A 409 -27.77 0.37 2.32
C ILE A 409 -27.72 0.51 0.79
N ASP A 410 -28.58 1.34 0.25
CA ASP A 410 -28.57 1.75 -1.15
C ASP A 410 -27.80 3.07 -1.31
N LYS A 411 -26.84 3.06 -2.24
CA LYS A 411 -26.08 4.24 -2.63
C LYS A 411 -26.73 4.93 -3.82
N GLY A 412 -27.01 6.23 -3.70
CA GLY A 412 -27.55 7.04 -4.80
C GLY A 412 -26.52 7.22 -5.94
N PRO A 413 -26.98 7.47 -7.18
CA PRO A 413 -26.11 7.60 -8.36
C PRO A 413 -25.15 8.81 -8.29
N GLU A 414 -25.48 9.83 -7.51
CA GLU A 414 -24.67 11.06 -7.35
C GLU A 414 -23.82 11.06 -6.06
N ALA A 415 -23.81 9.95 -5.31
CA ALA A 415 -23.18 9.85 -3.98
C ALA A 415 -21.69 9.49 -4.05
N GLU A 416 -20.87 10.28 -4.77
CA GLU A 416 -19.45 10.03 -5.04
C GLU A 416 -18.60 9.82 -3.77
N HIS A 417 -19.00 10.43 -2.66
CA HIS A 417 -18.24 10.36 -1.39
C HIS A 417 -18.67 9.21 -0.46
N VAL A 418 -19.69 8.43 -0.84
CA VAL A 418 -20.17 7.25 -0.09
C VAL A 418 -19.41 6.02 -0.55
N LYS A 419 -18.95 5.20 0.39
CA LYS A 419 -18.29 3.92 0.10
C LYS A 419 -18.92 2.79 0.87
N ILE A 420 -19.23 1.72 0.17
CA ILE A 420 -19.67 0.47 0.80
C ILE A 420 -18.46 -0.26 1.35
N VAL A 421 -18.50 -0.56 2.64
CA VAL A 421 -17.41 -1.21 3.39
C VAL A 421 -17.65 -2.71 3.54
N MET A 422 -18.91 -3.10 3.75
CA MET A 422 -19.29 -4.51 3.90
C MET A 422 -20.62 -4.76 3.21
N ASP A 423 -20.63 -5.70 2.28
CA ASP A 423 -21.78 -6.04 1.44
C ASP A 423 -22.00 -7.57 1.36
N PRO A 424 -22.39 -8.20 2.49
CA PRO A 424 -22.64 -9.63 2.49
C PRO A 424 -23.89 -9.92 1.64
N GLN A 425 -23.77 -10.90 0.74
CA GLN A 425 -24.86 -11.33 -0.16
C GLN A 425 -25.41 -10.23 -1.10
N GLN A 426 -24.61 -9.20 -1.43
CA GLN A 426 -25.06 -8.04 -2.21
C GLN A 426 -26.18 -7.23 -1.55
N LYS A 427 -26.17 -7.19 -0.22
CA LYS A 427 -27.02 -6.33 0.59
C LYS A 427 -26.16 -5.56 1.58
N SER A 428 -25.67 -4.40 1.13
CA SER A 428 -24.76 -3.50 1.83
C SER A 428 -25.19 -3.27 3.28
N LEU A 429 -24.34 -3.60 4.24
CA LEU A 429 -24.62 -3.44 5.68
C LEU A 429 -23.85 -2.30 6.34
N LEU A 430 -22.72 -1.92 5.75
CA LEU A 430 -21.83 -0.91 6.29
C LEU A 430 -21.35 0.01 5.17
N ALA A 431 -21.49 1.31 5.37
CA ALA A 431 -20.95 2.31 4.47
C ALA A 431 -20.33 3.49 5.23
N THR A 432 -19.47 4.23 4.55
CA THR A 432 -18.85 5.47 5.06
C THR A 432 -19.02 6.59 4.06
N TYR A 433 -19.27 7.81 4.54
CA TYR A 433 -19.16 9.02 3.74
C TYR A 433 -17.99 9.87 4.25
N TYR A 434 -17.15 10.35 3.34
CA TYR A 434 -16.08 11.29 3.67
C TYR A 434 -15.71 12.15 2.47
N ASN A 435 -15.69 13.47 2.67
CA ASN A 435 -15.28 14.44 1.66
C ASN A 435 -14.12 15.32 2.18
N PRO A 436 -12.87 15.03 1.78
CA PRO A 436 -11.69 15.75 2.29
C PRO A 436 -11.64 17.22 1.84
N ASN A 437 -12.33 17.59 0.76
CA ASN A 437 -12.27 18.94 0.19
C ASN A 437 -13.35 19.88 0.75
N ALA A 438 -14.37 19.32 1.43
CA ALA A 438 -15.50 20.08 1.92
C ALA A 438 -15.43 20.41 3.42
N GLY A 439 -14.43 19.88 4.16
CA GLY A 439 -14.33 20.08 5.61
C GLY A 439 -15.40 19.35 6.43
N ILE A 440 -16.17 18.48 5.78
CA ILE A 440 -17.27 17.72 6.39
C ILE A 440 -16.69 16.58 7.25
N GLY A 441 -17.20 16.41 8.47
CA GLY A 441 -16.81 15.31 9.35
C GLY A 441 -17.22 13.95 8.77
N GLY A 442 -16.43 12.91 9.03
CA GLY A 442 -16.73 11.56 8.55
C GLY A 442 -18.08 11.03 9.06
N VAL A 443 -18.83 10.35 8.19
CA VAL A 443 -20.10 9.71 8.53
C VAL A 443 -20.01 8.20 8.36
N VAL A 444 -20.46 7.44 9.35
CA VAL A 444 -20.60 5.97 9.28
C VAL A 444 -22.08 5.61 9.20
N PHE A 445 -22.46 4.79 8.23
CA PHE A 445 -23.79 4.21 8.08
C PHE A 445 -23.76 2.74 8.45
N ASP A 446 -24.59 2.36 9.41
CA ASP A 446 -24.60 1.00 9.93
C ASP A 446 -26.02 0.43 9.98
N ALA A 447 -26.28 -0.53 9.10
CA ALA A 447 -27.59 -1.16 8.97
C ALA A 447 -27.78 -2.38 9.90
N GLY A 448 -26.80 -2.72 10.76
CA GLY A 448 -26.84 -3.90 11.62
C GLY A 448 -26.86 -3.56 13.11
N GLY A 449 -27.98 -3.12 13.66
CA GLY A 449 -28.08 -2.63 15.03
C GLY A 449 -27.73 -3.63 16.14
N ALA A 450 -27.86 -4.93 15.87
CA ALA A 450 -27.65 -5.99 16.88
C ALA A 450 -26.29 -5.88 17.61
N LYS A 451 -25.23 -5.43 16.94
CA LYS A 451 -23.90 -5.27 17.56
C LYS A 451 -23.76 -4.15 18.58
N PHE A 452 -24.70 -3.20 18.61
CA PHE A 452 -24.74 -2.13 19.61
C PHE A 452 -25.61 -2.47 20.82
N MET A 453 -26.46 -3.51 20.70
CA MET A 453 -27.38 -3.96 21.73
C MET A 453 -26.69 -4.81 22.80
N GLU A 454 -27.29 -4.93 23.99
CA GLU A 454 -26.70 -5.64 25.13
C GLU A 454 -26.48 -7.14 24.88
N ASP A 455 -27.33 -7.77 24.06
CA ASP A 455 -27.28 -9.18 23.67
C ASP A 455 -26.26 -9.49 22.56
N GLY A 456 -25.95 -8.50 21.70
CA GLY A 456 -24.99 -8.64 20.60
C GLY A 456 -23.61 -8.05 20.88
N ALA A 457 -23.49 -6.96 21.64
CA ALA A 457 -22.24 -6.24 21.86
C ALA A 457 -21.10 -7.08 22.44
N GLY A 458 -21.42 -8.05 23.31
CA GLY A 458 -20.45 -8.96 23.91
C GLY A 458 -20.05 -10.16 23.03
N LYS A 459 -20.63 -10.28 21.83
CA LYS A 459 -20.36 -11.37 20.88
C LYS A 459 -19.35 -10.92 19.82
N PHE A 460 -18.57 -11.87 19.32
CA PHE A 460 -17.60 -11.66 18.24
C PHE A 460 -16.62 -10.51 18.54
N ASP A 461 -16.24 -9.70 17.54
CA ASP A 461 -15.34 -8.55 17.70
C ASP A 461 -16.10 -7.20 17.69
N ASN A 462 -17.39 -7.17 18.06
CA ASN A 462 -18.24 -5.98 18.00
C ASN A 462 -17.65 -4.78 18.77
N GLU A 463 -17.16 -4.98 19.99
CA GLU A 463 -16.51 -3.92 20.78
C GLU A 463 -15.32 -3.29 20.04
N LYS A 464 -14.58 -4.09 19.27
CA LYS A 464 -13.42 -3.60 18.51
C LYS A 464 -13.87 -2.82 17.28
N TYR A 465 -14.86 -3.33 16.56
CA TYR A 465 -15.47 -2.61 15.45
C TYR A 465 -15.99 -1.23 15.91
N ILE A 466 -16.71 -1.16 17.03
CA ILE A 466 -17.28 0.09 17.52
C ILE A 466 -16.19 1.09 17.94
N ARG A 467 -15.10 0.62 18.59
CA ARG A 467 -13.92 1.47 18.87
C ARG A 467 -13.27 1.98 17.58
N ASN A 468 -13.10 1.11 16.59
CA ASN A 468 -12.55 1.51 15.29
C ASN A 468 -13.44 2.54 14.60
N ALA A 469 -14.76 2.42 14.71
CA ALA A 469 -15.70 3.40 14.17
C ALA A 469 -15.58 4.76 14.87
N ALA A 470 -15.54 4.78 16.20
CA ALA A 470 -15.32 6.01 16.96
C ALA A 470 -13.99 6.69 16.60
N ALA A 471 -12.90 5.91 16.51
CA ALA A 471 -11.59 6.43 16.15
C ALA A 471 -11.54 6.93 14.70
N TRP A 472 -12.12 6.19 13.76
CA TRP A 472 -12.17 6.60 12.35
C TRP A 472 -12.96 7.90 12.18
N ILE A 473 -14.14 8.00 12.83
CA ILE A 473 -14.95 9.22 12.81
C ILE A 473 -14.13 10.39 13.35
N GLU A 474 -13.44 10.22 14.49
CA GLU A 474 -12.60 11.27 15.08
C GLU A 474 -11.47 11.69 14.12
N ASP A 475 -10.76 10.73 13.54
CA ASP A 475 -9.65 10.99 12.61
C ASP A 475 -10.10 11.70 11.32
N GLN A 476 -11.36 11.49 10.91
CA GLN A 476 -11.97 12.14 9.74
C GLN A 476 -12.72 13.43 10.11
N SER A 477 -12.77 13.81 11.39
CA SER A 477 -13.51 14.97 11.87
C SER A 477 -12.57 16.13 12.18
N PHE A 478 -13.01 17.35 11.88
CA PHE A 478 -12.32 18.60 12.20
C PHE A 478 -13.10 19.31 13.30
N SER A 479 -13.22 18.65 14.46
CA SER A 479 -13.99 19.17 15.58
C SER A 479 -13.42 20.50 16.11
N MET A 480 -14.28 21.52 16.32
CA MET A 480 -13.96 22.74 17.09
C MET A 480 -13.78 22.45 18.59
N SER A 481 -14.31 21.34 19.10
CA SER A 481 -14.17 20.89 20.48
C SER A 481 -12.86 20.12 20.65
N SER A 482 -12.02 20.54 21.59
CA SER A 482 -10.77 19.85 21.94
C SER A 482 -10.99 18.56 22.75
N SER A 483 -12.24 18.20 23.04
CA SER A 483 -12.59 17.05 23.87
C SER A 483 -13.30 15.95 23.08
N ARG A 484 -12.75 14.72 23.14
CA ARG A 484 -13.29 13.48 22.57
C ARG A 484 -14.61 13.11 23.24
N LYS A 485 -15.71 13.74 22.82
CA LYS A 485 -17.04 13.59 23.41
C LYS A 485 -18.01 13.03 22.39
N ILE A 486 -18.66 11.93 22.73
CA ILE A 486 -19.64 11.24 21.89
C ILE A 486 -21.03 11.42 22.50
N LEU A 487 -21.98 11.93 21.71
CA LEU A 487 -23.40 11.93 22.05
C LEU A 487 -24.08 10.76 21.33
N VAL A 488 -24.63 9.81 22.08
CA VAL A 488 -25.50 8.76 21.54
C VAL A 488 -26.95 9.20 21.73
N TYR A 489 -27.66 9.44 20.63
CA TYR A 489 -29.04 9.90 20.59
C TYR A 489 -29.94 8.80 20.01
N ILE A 490 -30.86 8.30 20.85
CA ILE A 490 -31.79 7.23 20.48
C ILE A 490 -33.16 7.84 20.14
N LEU A 491 -33.63 7.62 18.91
CA LEU A 491 -34.97 8.03 18.46
C LEU A 491 -36.02 7.05 18.99
N SER A 492 -36.30 7.15 20.30
CA SER A 492 -37.23 6.30 21.03
C SER A 492 -37.99 7.12 22.08
N ASN A 493 -39.29 6.80 22.24
CA ASN A 493 -40.16 7.36 23.28
C ASN A 493 -40.49 6.36 24.41
N GLU A 494 -39.95 5.13 24.38
CA GLU A 494 -40.31 4.09 25.33
C GLU A 494 -39.93 4.43 26.80
N PRO A 495 -40.70 3.98 27.80
CA PRO A 495 -40.36 4.15 29.21
C PRO A 495 -39.24 3.19 29.64
N GLY A 496 -38.05 3.74 29.87
CA GLY A 496 -36.88 3.02 30.38
C GLY A 496 -35.65 3.91 30.29
N LYS A 497 -34.57 3.60 31.03
CA LYS A 497 -33.31 4.34 30.86
C LYS A 497 -32.80 4.06 29.43
N PRO A 498 -32.36 5.08 28.66
CA PRO A 498 -31.76 4.86 27.34
C PRO A 498 -30.55 3.91 27.38
N HIS A 499 -29.93 3.76 28.55
CA HIS A 499 -28.89 2.78 28.87
C HIS A 499 -29.29 1.30 28.74
N ASN A 500 -30.57 0.94 28.73
CA ASN A 500 -30.97 -0.47 28.65
C ASN A 500 -31.03 -0.99 27.20
N SER A 501 -31.04 -0.08 26.20
CA SER A 501 -31.06 -0.47 24.79
C SER A 501 -29.66 -0.46 24.16
N PHE A 502 -28.77 0.42 24.64
CA PHE A 502 -27.38 0.51 24.18
C PHE A 502 -26.43 -0.16 25.18
N SER A 503 -25.59 -1.08 24.72
CA SER A 503 -24.80 -1.95 25.60
C SER A 503 -23.86 -1.18 26.53
N SER A 504 -23.99 -1.46 27.84
CA SER A 504 -23.07 -0.97 28.87
C SER A 504 -21.61 -1.34 28.61
N LYS A 505 -21.34 -2.50 27.99
CA LYS A 505 -19.99 -2.94 27.61
C LYS A 505 -19.36 -2.09 26.51
N VAL A 506 -20.17 -1.64 25.55
CA VAL A 506 -19.71 -0.77 24.47
C VAL A 506 -19.31 0.59 25.04
N LEU A 507 -20.15 1.15 25.91
CA LEU A 507 -19.86 2.41 26.60
C LEU A 507 -18.57 2.29 27.41
N ASP A 508 -18.44 1.25 28.23
CA ASP A 508 -17.24 0.98 29.02
C ASP A 508 -15.98 0.84 28.16
N SER A 509 -16.10 0.19 27.00
CA SER A 509 -15.01 0.00 26.05
C SER A 509 -14.52 1.34 25.48
N LEU A 510 -15.43 2.23 25.11
CA LEU A 510 -15.08 3.56 24.59
C LEU A 510 -14.46 4.45 25.68
N MET A 511 -15.02 4.42 26.89
CA MET A 511 -14.55 5.27 28.01
C MET A 511 -13.21 4.82 28.59
N LYS A 512 -12.98 3.52 28.79
CA LYS A 512 -11.77 3.04 29.50
C LYS A 512 -10.52 2.92 28.63
N LYS A 513 -10.66 2.68 27.32
CA LYS A 513 -9.51 2.39 26.45
C LYS A 513 -9.10 3.56 25.55
N ASP A 514 -10.06 4.32 25.05
CA ASP A 514 -9.81 5.35 24.02
C ASP A 514 -10.04 6.78 24.52
N ASP A 515 -10.36 6.92 25.81
CA ASP A 515 -10.55 8.19 26.53
C ASP A 515 -11.70 9.05 25.96
N PHE A 516 -12.75 8.40 25.45
CA PHE A 516 -13.97 9.09 25.04
C PHE A 516 -14.91 9.31 26.23
N SER A 517 -15.47 10.51 26.34
CA SER A 517 -16.60 10.77 27.24
C SER A 517 -17.90 10.58 26.47
N VAL A 518 -18.72 9.61 26.89
CA VAL A 518 -19.94 9.21 26.17
C VAL A 518 -21.18 9.60 26.97
N SER A 519 -22.04 10.40 26.36
CA SER A 519 -23.37 10.74 26.89
C SER A 519 -24.43 10.01 26.08
N VAL A 520 -25.41 9.39 26.73
CA VAL A 520 -26.54 8.73 26.05
C VAL A 520 -27.82 9.46 26.43
N THR A 521 -28.62 9.83 25.43
CA THR A 521 -29.95 10.46 25.60
C THR A 521 -30.96 9.83 24.65
N SER A 522 -32.24 10.10 24.89
CA SER A 522 -33.35 9.68 24.02
C SER A 522 -34.29 10.84 23.71
N ARG A 523 -35.15 10.66 22.69
CA ARG A 523 -36.19 11.63 22.34
C ARG A 523 -37.11 11.98 23.52
N ARG A 524 -37.30 11.07 24.48
CA ARG A 524 -38.05 11.34 25.71
C ARG A 524 -37.34 12.30 26.67
N GLU A 525 -36.04 12.15 26.83
CA GLU A 525 -35.23 12.97 27.74
C GLU A 525 -34.84 14.31 27.12
N THR A 526 -34.63 14.33 25.81
CA THR A 526 -34.26 15.52 25.04
C THR A 526 -35.15 15.59 23.79
N PRO A 527 -36.35 16.21 23.89
CA PRO A 527 -37.38 16.18 22.84
C PRO A 527 -37.01 16.82 21.51
N GLU A 528 -36.04 17.74 21.51
CA GLU A 528 -35.55 18.42 20.32
C GLU A 528 -34.03 18.47 20.33
N ILE A 529 -33.43 18.21 19.16
CA ILE A 529 -31.99 18.33 18.95
C ILE A 529 -31.66 19.81 18.64
N SER A 530 -31.04 20.50 19.59
CA SER A 530 -30.59 21.88 19.44
C SER A 530 -29.11 21.99 19.05
N GLU A 531 -28.74 23.09 18.41
CA GLU A 531 -27.35 23.39 18.04
C GLU A 531 -26.44 23.45 19.29
N ASP A 532 -26.89 24.12 20.36
CA ASP A 532 -26.17 24.24 21.63
C ASP A 532 -25.84 22.89 22.29
N LEU A 533 -26.71 21.90 22.10
CA LEU A 533 -26.46 20.55 22.58
C LEU A 533 -25.30 19.91 21.81
N LEU A 534 -25.37 19.97 20.48
CA LEU A 534 -24.46 19.27 19.59
C LEU A 534 -23.05 19.91 19.56
N LEU A 535 -22.94 21.22 19.72
CA LEU A 535 -21.65 21.94 19.80
C LEU A 535 -20.74 21.46 20.95
N GLN A 536 -21.29 20.77 21.94
CA GLN A 536 -20.54 20.23 23.07
C GLN A 536 -19.82 18.90 22.74
N TYR A 537 -20.16 18.26 21.62
CA TYR A 537 -19.71 16.93 21.23
C TYR A 537 -18.92 16.97 19.93
N SER A 538 -17.84 16.18 19.86
CA SER A 538 -17.07 16.00 18.62
C SER A 538 -17.73 14.99 17.69
N GLN A 539 -18.51 14.07 18.25
CA GLN A 539 -19.22 13.03 17.51
C GLN A 539 -20.67 12.87 17.96
N ILE A 540 -21.55 12.62 17.00
CA ILE A 540 -22.98 12.47 17.21
C ILE A 540 -23.40 11.13 16.61
N TRP A 541 -23.99 10.25 17.41
CA TRP A 541 -24.42 8.92 17.00
C TRP A 541 -25.93 8.83 17.12
N ILE A 542 -26.62 8.68 15.98
CA ILE A 542 -28.08 8.69 15.90
C ILE A 542 -28.54 7.28 15.55
N PHE A 543 -29.39 6.71 16.40
CA PHE A 543 -29.97 5.39 16.20
C PHE A 543 -31.50 5.47 16.09
N SER A 544 -32.05 4.87 15.03
CA SER A 544 -33.50 4.69 14.81
C SER A 544 -33.92 3.24 15.02
N GLY A 545 -35.15 3.00 15.48
CA GLY A 545 -35.76 1.67 15.51
C GLY A 545 -35.11 0.68 16.48
N MET A 546 -34.63 1.18 17.62
CA MET A 546 -34.07 0.37 18.71
C MET A 546 -35.15 -0.25 19.60
N ASP A 547 -36.42 0.14 19.41
CA ASP A 547 -37.60 -0.22 20.20
C ASP A 547 -38.87 -0.29 19.32
N LYS A 548 -40.03 -0.65 19.89
CA LYS A 548 -41.29 -0.86 19.14
C LYS A 548 -42.10 0.41 18.91
N SER A 549 -41.65 1.57 19.40
CA SER A 549 -42.42 2.79 19.33
C SER A 549 -42.36 3.42 17.93
N SER A 550 -43.50 3.45 17.25
CA SER A 550 -43.67 4.11 15.95
C SER A 550 -43.91 5.63 16.14
N GLY A 551 -43.20 6.48 15.39
CA GLY A 551 -43.61 7.87 15.15
C GLY A 551 -42.75 9.00 15.74
N THR A 552 -41.46 8.80 16.02
CA THR A 552 -40.54 9.88 16.41
C THR A 552 -39.68 10.35 15.25
N PHE A 553 -40.28 11.15 14.38
CA PHE A 553 -39.60 11.71 13.19
C PHE A 553 -38.60 12.79 13.59
N LEU A 554 -37.42 12.80 12.96
CA LEU A 554 -36.58 14.00 12.90
C LEU A 554 -37.33 15.08 12.10
N SER A 555 -37.45 16.28 12.65
CA SER A 555 -37.99 17.44 11.93
C SER A 555 -36.99 17.96 10.88
N ASP A 556 -37.46 18.71 9.88
CA ASP A 556 -36.57 19.30 8.86
C ASP A 556 -35.50 20.20 9.49
N ASN A 557 -35.88 20.95 10.54
CA ASN A 557 -34.97 21.78 11.30
C ASN A 557 -33.88 20.96 12.01
N GLU A 558 -34.22 19.81 12.59
CA GLU A 558 -33.23 18.93 13.23
C GLU A 558 -32.26 18.33 12.20
N VAL A 559 -32.76 17.90 11.04
CA VAL A 559 -31.91 17.40 9.95
C VAL A 559 -30.95 18.49 9.48
N GLU A 560 -31.44 19.72 9.30
CA GLU A 560 -30.61 20.87 8.92
C GLU A 560 -29.53 21.16 9.98
N ILE A 561 -29.88 21.17 11.27
CA ILE A 561 -28.92 21.39 12.37
C ILE A 561 -27.84 20.30 12.39
N ILE A 562 -28.23 19.03 12.29
CA ILE A 562 -27.27 17.90 12.31
C ILE A 562 -26.31 17.97 11.12
N THR A 563 -26.85 18.23 9.92
CA THR A 563 -26.05 18.33 8.70
C THR A 563 -25.12 19.54 8.71
N GLN A 564 -25.57 20.70 9.19
CA GLN A 564 -24.72 21.88 9.36
C GLN A 564 -23.56 21.61 10.31
N ILE A 565 -23.81 21.00 11.47
CA ILE A 565 -22.73 20.68 12.43
C ILE A 565 -21.74 19.66 11.86
N ASN A 566 -22.21 18.70 11.08
CA ASN A 566 -21.33 17.79 10.36
C ASN A 566 -20.49 18.53 9.28
N GLN A 567 -21.06 19.52 8.58
CA GLN A 567 -20.32 20.39 7.66
C GLN A 567 -19.28 21.27 8.38
N PHE A 568 -19.50 21.61 9.66
CA PHE A 568 -18.51 22.26 10.52
C PHE A 568 -17.47 21.30 11.11
N GLY A 569 -17.48 20.02 10.69
CA GLY A 569 -16.42 19.07 10.97
C GLY A 569 -16.73 18.07 12.07
N SER A 570 -17.91 18.11 12.72
CA SER A 570 -18.31 17.09 13.70
C SER A 570 -18.62 15.76 13.02
N GLY A 571 -18.23 14.66 13.66
CA GLY A 571 -18.43 13.32 13.13
C GLY A 571 -19.82 12.76 13.37
N LEU A 572 -20.29 11.87 12.49
CA LEU A 572 -21.64 11.29 12.58
C LEU A 572 -21.62 9.76 12.47
N LEU A 573 -22.43 9.08 13.27
CA LEU A 573 -22.77 7.67 13.08
C LEU A 573 -24.29 7.55 12.96
N ILE A 574 -24.76 6.98 11.86
CA ILE A 574 -26.18 6.76 11.58
C ILE A 574 -26.42 5.25 11.61
N GLY A 575 -27.11 4.79 12.64
CA GLY A 575 -27.38 3.38 12.87
C GLY A 575 -28.87 3.02 12.82
N ILE A 576 -29.17 1.80 12.38
CA ILE A 576 -30.53 1.22 12.44
C ILE A 576 -30.55 0.07 13.43
N GLY A 577 -31.48 0.13 14.39
CA GLY A 577 -31.75 -0.92 15.35
C GLY A 577 -32.38 -2.17 14.73
N GLN A 578 -32.33 -3.29 15.44
CA GLN A 578 -32.78 -4.60 14.95
C GLN A 578 -34.28 -4.67 14.59
N GLN A 579 -35.08 -3.70 15.05
CA GLN A 579 -36.52 -3.58 14.76
C GLN A 579 -36.85 -2.35 13.88
N GLY A 580 -35.82 -1.61 13.43
CA GLY A 580 -35.95 -0.40 12.60
C GLY A 580 -36.19 -0.64 11.12
N ASP A 581 -36.19 -1.88 10.66
CA ASP A 581 -36.42 -2.25 9.26
C ASP A 581 -37.89 -2.06 8.78
N SER A 582 -38.77 -1.56 9.66
CA SER A 582 -40.13 -1.20 9.27
C SER A 582 -40.11 0.02 8.33
N ALA A 583 -41.09 0.11 7.41
CA ALA A 583 -41.15 1.22 6.46
C ALA A 583 -41.17 2.61 7.13
N GLU A 584 -41.71 2.70 8.35
CA GLU A 584 -41.74 3.92 9.16
C GLU A 584 -40.37 4.22 9.80
N GLY A 585 -39.71 3.24 10.43
CA GLY A 585 -38.38 3.43 11.04
C GLY A 585 -37.28 3.74 10.01
N LEU A 586 -37.40 3.18 8.80
CA LEU A 586 -36.56 3.53 7.66
C LEU A 586 -36.85 4.95 7.15
N ALA A 587 -38.11 5.40 7.17
CA ALA A 587 -38.46 6.76 6.73
C ALA A 587 -37.81 7.83 7.62
N ASP A 588 -37.74 7.60 8.93
CA ASP A 588 -37.11 8.51 9.92
C ASP A 588 -35.64 8.78 9.59
N ILE A 589 -34.87 7.71 9.47
CA ILE A 589 -33.42 7.79 9.30
C ILE A 589 -33.04 8.16 7.86
N ASN A 590 -33.89 7.83 6.88
CA ASN A 590 -33.68 8.18 5.48
C ASN A 590 -33.79 9.67 5.19
N ARG A 591 -34.48 10.46 6.01
CA ARG A 591 -34.46 11.93 5.86
C ARG A 591 -33.05 12.48 6.05
N LEU A 592 -32.34 11.98 7.07
CA LEU A 592 -30.96 12.37 7.35
C LEU A 592 -29.97 11.69 6.39
N ALA A 593 -30.12 10.40 6.11
CA ALA A 593 -29.17 9.66 5.28
C ALA A 593 -29.13 10.16 3.82
N LYS A 594 -30.26 10.65 3.29
CA LYS A 594 -30.36 11.19 1.92
C LYS A 594 -29.52 12.43 1.69
N GLU A 595 -29.27 13.23 2.72
CA GLU A 595 -28.38 14.41 2.65
C GLU A 595 -26.94 14.02 2.30
N PHE A 596 -26.59 12.75 2.54
CA PHE A 596 -25.29 12.16 2.18
C PHE A 596 -25.37 11.23 0.96
N GLY A 597 -26.53 11.16 0.30
CA GLY A 597 -26.76 10.29 -0.87
C GLY A 597 -26.95 8.81 -0.53
N VAL A 598 -27.32 8.48 0.70
CA VAL A 598 -27.58 7.11 1.18
C VAL A 598 -29.04 6.91 1.52
N THR A 599 -29.59 5.73 1.20
CA THR A 599 -30.90 5.31 1.69
C THR A 599 -30.84 3.90 2.25
N PHE A 600 -31.56 3.66 3.33
CA PHE A 600 -31.80 2.35 3.90
C PHE A 600 -33.13 1.78 3.37
N SER A 601 -33.12 0.55 2.88
CA SER A 601 -34.29 -0.10 2.29
C SER A 601 -34.41 -1.57 2.70
N GLY A 602 -35.63 -2.10 2.62
CA GLY A 602 -35.92 -3.51 2.84
C GLY A 602 -35.50 -4.05 4.21
N SER A 603 -35.50 -5.38 4.32
CA SER A 603 -34.92 -6.08 5.48
C SER A 603 -34.15 -7.30 5.00
N VAL A 604 -33.06 -7.60 5.68
CA VAL A 604 -32.14 -8.70 5.37
C VAL A 604 -31.90 -9.49 6.62
N GLU A 605 -32.07 -10.79 6.50
CA GLU A 605 -31.69 -11.73 7.53
C GLU A 605 -30.32 -12.30 7.19
N ASN A 606 -29.32 -11.91 7.98
CA ASN A 606 -27.96 -12.42 7.88
C ASN A 606 -27.74 -13.55 8.88
N SER A 607 -26.69 -14.33 8.67
CA SER A 607 -26.18 -15.23 9.71
C SER A 607 -25.82 -14.44 10.98
N ASP A 608 -25.96 -15.06 12.15
CA ASP A 608 -25.62 -14.45 13.44
C ASP A 608 -24.16 -13.95 13.48
N GLU A 609 -23.26 -14.65 12.80
CA GLU A 609 -21.87 -14.26 12.59
C GLU A 609 -21.68 -13.78 11.15
N LEU A 610 -21.22 -12.54 10.98
CA LEU A 610 -20.79 -12.00 9.70
C LEU A 610 -19.26 -11.91 9.68
N ARG A 611 -18.63 -12.72 8.84
CA ARG A 611 -17.17 -12.81 8.76
C ARG A 611 -16.59 -11.68 7.92
N VAL A 612 -15.74 -10.88 8.56
CA VAL A 612 -15.00 -9.79 7.93
C VAL A 612 -13.80 -10.34 7.16
N SER A 613 -13.13 -11.36 7.69
CA SER A 613 -12.18 -12.17 6.93
C SER A 613 -12.31 -13.64 7.29
N LYS A 614 -11.86 -14.52 6.39
CA LYS A 614 -11.81 -15.96 6.66
C LYS A 614 -10.65 -16.36 7.59
N PHE A 615 -9.82 -15.40 8.01
CA PHE A 615 -8.45 -15.67 8.46
C PHE A 615 -8.03 -14.99 9.78
N VAL A 616 -8.89 -14.18 10.42
CA VAL A 616 -8.51 -13.36 11.59
C VAL A 616 -8.07 -14.19 12.81
N ASP A 617 -8.56 -15.42 12.99
CA ASP A 617 -8.22 -16.22 14.18
C ASP A 617 -6.77 -16.71 14.22
N THR A 618 -6.11 -16.91 13.07
CA THR A 618 -4.79 -17.56 13.02
C THR A 618 -3.62 -16.56 13.13
N PHE A 619 -3.82 -15.31 12.71
CA PHE A 619 -2.73 -14.32 12.65
C PHE A 619 -2.83 -13.20 13.69
N ARG A 620 -3.85 -13.17 14.55
CA ARG A 620 -3.94 -12.22 15.70
C ARG A 620 -2.68 -12.23 16.58
N ILE A 621 -1.96 -13.35 16.60
CA ILE A 621 -0.74 -13.58 17.37
C ILE A 621 0.48 -12.87 16.78
N VAL A 622 0.59 -12.74 15.45
CA VAL A 622 1.85 -12.28 14.81
C VAL A 622 2.09 -10.78 14.98
N PRO A 623 1.10 -9.87 14.76
CA PRO A 623 1.25 -8.46 15.08
C PRO A 623 1.39 -8.18 16.58
N GLU A 624 0.74 -8.96 17.45
CA GLU A 624 0.93 -8.84 18.91
C GLU A 624 2.34 -9.23 19.34
N ILE A 625 2.91 -10.30 18.76
CA ILE A 625 4.31 -10.70 19.01
C ILE A 625 5.27 -9.65 18.47
N MET A 626 5.07 -9.18 17.23
CA MET A 626 5.90 -8.12 16.64
C MET A 626 5.80 -6.80 17.41
N GLY A 627 4.60 -6.44 17.88
CA GLY A 627 4.38 -5.25 18.70
C GLY A 627 4.98 -5.36 20.10
N LYS A 628 4.94 -6.55 20.72
CA LYS A 628 5.68 -6.86 21.96
C LYS A 628 7.19 -6.80 21.74
N TRP A 629 7.68 -7.29 20.60
CA TRP A 629 9.09 -7.20 20.22
C TRP A 629 9.54 -5.74 20.01
N TYR A 630 8.71 -4.92 19.36
CA TYR A 630 8.98 -3.50 19.15
C TYR A 630 9.03 -2.72 20.47
N LYS A 631 8.13 -3.04 21.42
CA LYS A 631 8.15 -2.51 22.80
C LYS A 631 9.29 -3.03 23.69
N LEU A 632 10.01 -4.06 23.25
CA LEU A 632 11.20 -4.58 23.92
C LEU A 632 12.49 -3.94 23.37
N ILE A 633 12.43 -3.31 22.20
CA ILE A 633 13.56 -2.67 21.52
C ILE A 633 13.60 -1.16 21.77
N ASN A 634 12.44 -0.53 22.02
CA ASN A 634 12.32 0.80 22.61
C ASN A 634 12.16 0.69 24.12
#